data_AF-A0A6I3U899-F1
#
_entry.id   AF-A0A6I3U899-F1
#
_cell.length_a   1.000
_cell.length_b   1.000
_cell.length_c   1.000
_cell.angle_alpha   90.00
_cell.angle_beta   90.00
_cell.angle_gamma   90.00
#
_symmetry.space_group_name_H-M   'P 1'
#
loop_
_entity.id
_entity.type
_entity.pdbx_description
1 polymer ?
#
loop_
_entity_poly.entity_id
_entity_poly.type
_entity_poly.pdbx_seq_one_letter_code
_entity_poly.pdbx_strand_id
1 'polypeptide(L)'
;AGGHLTHGAPVSFSGQTYNFVSYSVDPETELLDFDAILKQAQEVKPKLIVAGASAYSQIIDFSKFREIADAVGAKLMVDMAHIAGLVAAGLHPSPV
;
A
#
# COMPACT_ATOMS: atom_id res chain seq x y z
N ALA A 1 -11.19 3.18 3.61
CA ALA A 1 -9.99 2.34 3.35
C ALA A 1 -10.42 1.02 2.71
N GLY A 2 -9.58 0.45 1.83
CA GLY A 2 -9.90 -0.72 1.00
C GLY A 2 -8.86 -1.86 1.05
N GLY A 3 -8.01 -1.90 2.08
CA GLY A 3 -6.95 -2.90 2.24
C GLY A 3 -7.44 -4.33 2.51
N HIS A 4 -6.52 -5.27 2.67
CA HIS A 4 -6.83 -6.67 2.93
C HIS A 4 -6.49 -7.08 4.38
N LEU A 5 -7.11 -8.15 4.90
CA LEU A 5 -6.87 -8.63 6.28
C LEU A 5 -5.38 -8.95 6.54
N THR A 6 -4.68 -9.49 5.54
CA THR A 6 -3.25 -9.82 5.64
C THR A 6 -2.33 -8.61 5.67
N HIS A 7 -2.88 -7.39 5.53
CA HIS A 7 -2.13 -6.13 5.61
C HIS A 7 -2.20 -5.53 7.02
N GLY A 8 -2.25 -6.39 8.04
CA GLY A 8 -2.12 -5.98 9.44
C GLY A 8 -3.41 -5.89 10.24
N ALA A 9 -4.52 -6.46 9.78
CA ALA A 9 -5.73 -6.50 10.61
C ALA A 9 -5.41 -7.24 11.94
N PRO A 10 -5.83 -6.74 13.12
CA PRO A 10 -5.41 -7.30 14.41
C PRO A 10 -5.74 -8.79 14.60
N VAL A 11 -6.77 -9.28 13.92
CA VAL A 11 -7.20 -10.69 13.94
C VAL A 11 -6.39 -11.59 13.00
N SER A 12 -5.64 -11.03 12.05
CA SER A 12 -4.82 -11.78 11.10
C SER A 12 -3.50 -12.23 11.71
N PHE A 13 -2.90 -13.30 11.15
CA PHE A 13 -1.55 -13.74 11.54
C PHE A 13 -0.51 -12.61 11.43
N SER A 14 -0.54 -11.86 10.33
CA SER A 14 0.35 -10.72 10.08
C SER A 14 0.17 -9.59 11.10
N GLY A 15 -1.08 -9.28 11.49
CA GLY A 15 -1.37 -8.23 12.48
C GLY A 15 -1.00 -8.64 13.90
N GLN A 16 -0.92 -9.93 14.20
CA GLN A 16 -0.44 -10.45 15.48
C GLN A 16 1.09 -10.58 15.53
N THR A 17 1.75 -10.81 14.39
CA THR A 17 3.19 -11.13 14.33
C THR A 17 4.07 -9.91 14.05
N TYR A 18 3.54 -8.89 13.38
CA TYR A 18 4.28 -7.68 12.99
C TYR A 18 3.60 -6.42 13.53
N ASN A 19 4.39 -5.37 13.70
CA ASN A 19 3.86 -4.03 14.00
C ASN A 19 3.41 -3.34 12.70
N PHE A 20 2.12 -3.44 12.39
CA PHE A 20 1.51 -2.72 11.27
C PHE A 20 1.05 -1.33 11.70
N VAL A 21 1.35 -0.34 10.87
CA VAL A 21 0.78 1.00 10.97
C VAL A 21 0.03 1.28 9.68
N SER A 22 -1.30 1.38 9.77
CA SER A 22 -2.15 1.61 8.61
C SER A 22 -2.08 3.06 8.15
N TYR A 23 -2.19 3.26 6.85
CA TYR A 23 -2.54 4.55 6.24
C TYR A 23 -3.95 4.46 5.63
N SER A 24 -4.60 5.60 5.40
CA SER A 24 -5.95 5.66 4.85
C SER A 24 -5.99 6.51 3.58
N VAL A 25 -7.10 6.39 2.87
CA VAL A 25 -7.51 7.36 1.85
C VAL A 25 -8.06 8.60 2.52
N ASP A 26 -8.01 9.71 1.80
CA ASP A 26 -8.73 10.94 2.12
C ASP A 26 -10.25 10.65 2.16
N PRO A 27 -10.98 11.12 3.18
CA PRO A 27 -12.39 10.76 3.39
C PRO A 27 -13.36 11.44 2.42
N GLU A 28 -12.96 12.52 1.75
CA GLU A 28 -13.81 13.26 0.81
C GLU A 28 -13.61 12.80 -0.63
N THR A 29 -12.34 12.62 -1.02
CA THR A 29 -11.94 12.26 -2.38
C THR A 29 -11.77 10.76 -2.58
N GLU A 30 -11.66 10.00 -1.47
CA GLU A 30 -11.31 8.58 -1.46
C GLU A 30 -9.96 8.28 -2.16
N LEU A 31 -9.07 9.27 -2.30
CA LEU A 31 -7.76 9.10 -2.91
C LEU A 31 -6.67 8.84 -1.86
N LEU A 32 -5.60 8.16 -2.26
CA LEU A 32 -4.42 8.04 -1.44
C LEU A 32 -3.70 9.39 -1.36
N ASP A 33 -3.46 9.87 -0.14
CA ASP A 33 -2.62 11.04 0.12
C ASP A 33 -1.18 10.58 0.33
N PHE A 34 -0.37 10.69 -0.74
CA PHE A 34 1.03 10.27 -0.71
C PHE A 34 1.92 11.15 0.17
N ASP A 35 1.57 12.42 0.39
CA ASP A 35 2.32 13.31 1.28
C ASP A 35 2.08 12.91 2.74
N ALA A 36 0.82 12.61 3.09
CA ALA A 36 0.49 12.05 4.41
C ALA A 36 1.16 10.69 4.65
N ILE A 37 1.16 9.81 3.64
CA ILE A 37 1.83 8.51 3.72
C ILE A 37 3.35 8.70 3.90
N LEU A 38 3.97 9.61 3.16
CA LEU A 38 5.41 9.91 3.29
C LEU A 38 5.74 10.42 4.69
N LYS A 39 4.98 11.39 5.19
CA LYS A 39 5.16 11.94 6.54
C LYS A 39 5.07 10.84 7.60
N GLN A 40 4.03 10.01 7.53
CA GLN A 40 3.86 8.88 8.43
C GLN A 40 5.02 7.89 8.33
N ALA A 41 5.49 7.57 7.12
CA ALA A 41 6.62 6.67 6.91
C ALA A 41 7.92 7.21 7.52
N GLN A 42 8.16 8.52 7.45
CA GLN A 42 9.32 9.17 8.09
C GLN A 42 9.26 9.08 9.62
N GLU A 43 8.06 9.18 10.19
CA GLU A 43 7.81 9.09 11.63
C GLU A 43 7.98 7.65 12.14
N VAL A 44 7.35 6.66 11.49
CA VAL A 44 7.32 5.27 11.98
C VAL A 44 8.48 4.41 11.46
N LYS A 45 9.22 4.88 10.45
CA LYS A 45 10.40 4.23 9.86
C LYS A 45 10.17 2.73 9.55
N PRO A 46 9.21 2.42 8.67
CA PRO A 46 8.83 1.03 8.40
C PRO A 46 9.98 0.28 7.73
N LYS A 47 10.06 -1.04 7.94
CA LYS A 47 10.97 -1.90 7.18
C LYS A 47 10.40 -2.33 5.83
N LEU A 48 9.07 -2.26 5.70
CA LEU A 48 8.29 -2.69 4.55
C LEU A 48 7.06 -1.78 4.41
N ILE A 49 6.79 -1.33 3.19
CA ILE A 49 5.53 -0.70 2.80
C ILE A 49 4.78 -1.68 1.89
N VAL A 50 3.52 -1.94 2.21
CA VAL A 50 2.63 -2.81 1.42
C VAL A 50 1.72 -1.95 0.59
N ALA A 51 1.83 -2.02 -0.74
CA ALA A 51 0.94 -1.33 -1.67
C ALA A 51 0.01 -2.35 -2.34
N GLY A 52 -1.25 -2.37 -1.94
CA GLY A 52 -2.25 -3.28 -2.48
C GLY A 52 -3.60 -3.08 -1.82
N ALA A 53 -4.66 -3.53 -2.47
CA ALA A 53 -6.02 -3.36 -1.97
C ALA A 53 -6.94 -4.48 -2.47
N SER A 54 -7.99 -4.74 -1.70
CA SER A 54 -9.11 -5.60 -2.09
C SER A 54 -10.29 -4.80 -2.61
N ALA A 55 -10.56 -3.64 -2.00
CA ALA A 55 -11.74 -2.82 -2.27
C ALA A 55 -11.32 -1.36 -2.50
N TYR A 56 -10.51 -1.14 -3.55
CA TYR A 56 -10.10 0.18 -4.00
C TYR A 56 -10.22 0.25 -5.52
N SER A 57 -11.07 1.15 -6.02
CA SER A 57 -11.42 1.24 -7.44
C SER A 57 -10.43 2.08 -8.27
N GLN A 58 -9.59 2.87 -7.61
CA GLN A 58 -8.65 3.77 -8.28
C GLN A 58 -7.34 3.05 -8.60
N ILE A 59 -6.61 3.58 -9.59
CA ILE A 59 -5.27 3.13 -9.92
C ILE A 59 -4.31 3.53 -8.79
N ILE A 60 -3.57 2.56 -8.27
CA ILE A 60 -2.51 2.80 -7.30
C ILE A 60 -1.25 3.24 -8.04
N ASP A 61 -0.72 4.41 -7.70
CA ASP A 61 0.57 4.88 -8.21
C ASP A 61 1.72 4.18 -7.49
N PHE A 62 2.21 3.09 -8.08
CA PHE A 62 3.33 2.32 -7.52
C PHE A 62 4.64 3.09 -7.53
N SER A 63 4.82 4.07 -8.43
CA SER A 63 6.03 4.88 -8.50
C SER A 63 6.14 5.79 -7.26
N LYS A 64 5.03 6.38 -6.83
CA LYS A 64 4.96 7.16 -5.59
C LYS A 64 5.29 6.32 -4.37
N PHE A 65 4.76 5.10 -4.28
CA PHE A 65 5.13 4.19 -3.20
C PHE A 65 6.61 3.80 -3.22
N ARG A 66 7.22 3.65 -4.41
CA ARG A 66 8.65 3.40 -4.55
C ARG A 66 9.48 4.58 -4.06
N GLU A 67 9.14 5.80 -4.46
CA GLU A 67 9.78 7.03 -3.98
C GLU A 67 9.75 7.12 -2.45
N ILE A 68 8.59 6.86 -1.83
CA ILE A 68 8.43 6.87 -0.36
C ILE A 68 9.29 5.79 0.29
N ALA A 69 9.24 4.57 -0.23
CA ALA A 69 10.02 3.46 0.31
C ALA A 69 11.52 3.74 0.24
N ASP A 70 12.02 4.31 -0.86
CA ASP A 70 13.41 4.72 -1.00
C ASP A 70 13.78 5.84 0.00
N ALA A 71 12.92 6.84 0.15
CA ALA A 71 13.15 7.98 1.04
C ALA A 71 13.34 7.57 2.51
N VAL A 72 12.70 6.48 2.94
CA VAL A 72 12.78 5.97 4.33
C VAL A 72 13.61 4.70 4.47
N GLY A 73 14.22 4.20 3.39
CA GLY A 73 15.02 2.98 3.39
C GLY A 73 14.22 1.69 3.61
N ALA A 74 12.93 1.67 3.24
CA ALA A 74 12.03 0.53 3.34
C ALA A 74 12.02 -0.32 2.06
N LYS A 75 11.64 -1.58 2.21
CA LYS A 75 11.22 -2.40 1.06
C LYS A 75 9.82 -1.98 0.62
N LEU A 76 9.54 -2.12 -0.67
CA LEU A 76 8.19 -2.04 -1.22
C LEU A 76 7.72 -3.46 -1.59
N MET A 77 6.54 -3.83 -1.13
CA MET A 77 5.85 -5.06 -1.55
C MET A 77 4.51 -4.68 -2.17
N VAL A 78 4.31 -5.04 -3.43
CA VAL A 78 3.03 -4.85 -4.10
C VAL A 78 2.21 -6.14 -4.01
N ASP A 79 1.02 -6.05 -3.41
CA ASP A 79 0.03 -7.12 -3.44
C ASP A 79 -0.97 -6.84 -4.56
N MET A 80 -0.71 -7.43 -5.73
CA MET A 80 -1.51 -7.23 -6.94
C MET A 80 -2.63 -8.26 -7.11
N ALA A 81 -3.03 -8.99 -6.07
CA ALA A 81 -3.95 -10.13 -6.20
C ALA A 81 -5.25 -9.82 -6.99
N HIS A 82 -5.85 -8.65 -6.77
CA HIS A 82 -7.11 -8.26 -7.43
C HIS A 82 -6.93 -7.73 -8.86
N ILE A 83 -5.72 -7.29 -9.23
CA ILE A 83 -5.43 -6.65 -10.53
C ILE A 83 -4.44 -7.46 -11.39
N ALA A 84 -3.94 -8.59 -10.92
CA ALA A 84 -2.88 -9.37 -11.57
C ALA A 84 -3.23 -9.74 -13.02
N GLY A 85 -4.49 -10.12 -13.29
CA GLY A 85 -4.95 -10.42 -14.65
C GLY A 85 -4.95 -9.18 -15.56
N LEU A 86 -5.33 -8.01 -15.04
CA LEU A 86 -5.32 -6.75 -15.80
C LEU A 86 -3.89 -6.31 -16.10
N VAL A 87 -2.99 -6.46 -15.13
CA VAL A 87 -1.55 -6.20 -15.30
C VAL A 87 -0.97 -7.12 -16.37
N ALA A 88 -1.25 -8.43 -16.30
CA ALA A 88 -0.77 -9.40 -17.29
C ALA A 88 -1.28 -9.12 -18.71
N ALA A 89 -2.49 -8.56 -18.84
CA ALA A 89 -3.08 -8.16 -20.11
C ALA A 89 -2.58 -6.78 -20.62
N GLY A 90 -1.77 -6.06 -19.84
CA GLY A 90 -1.33 -4.69 -20.17
C GLY A 90 -2.44 -3.64 -20.05
N LEU A 91 -3.52 -3.94 -19.32
CA LEU A 91 -4.69 -3.07 -19.13
C LEU A 91 -4.66 -2.29 -17.82
N HIS A 92 -3.65 -2.52 -16.99
CA HIS A 92 -3.41 -1.81 -15.74
C HIS A 92 -1.90 -1.58 -15.57
N PRO A 93 -1.45 -0.47 -14.95
CA PRO A 93 -0.03 -0.25 -14.67
C PRO A 93 0.63 -1.45 -14.00
N SER A 94 1.81 -1.81 -14.51
CA SER A 94 2.67 -2.85 -13.95
C SER A 94 3.39 -2.32 -12.69
N PRO A 95 3.44 -3.10 -11.60
CA PRO A 95 4.30 -2.81 -10.46
C PRO A 95 5.76 -3.27 -10.63
N VAL A 96 6.10 -3.88 -11.78
CA VAL A 96 7.42 -4.41 -12.17
C VAL A 96 7.95 -3.65 -13.37
#